data_AF-A0A354CLY3-F1
#
_entry.id   AF-A0A354CLY3-F1
#
_cell.length_a   1.000
_cell.length_b   1.000
_cell.length_c   1.000
_cell.angle_alpha   90.00
_cell.angle_beta   90.00
_cell.angle_gamma   90.00
#
_symmetry.space_group_name_H-M   'P 1'
#
loop_
_entity.id
_entity.type
_entity.pdbx_description
1 polymer ?
#
loop_
_entity_poly.entity_id
_entity_poly.type
_entity_poly.pdbx_seq_one_letter_code
_entity_poly.pdbx_strand_id
1 'polypeptide(L)'
;MKKILKTLKKHWKLATVLVVIIAIIAASVVGGGKAADQMYVDEKVQKRDIVTYHTFTGNIEAVDDVTITPKVMGEVTQVYFKEGDEVKAGDVLAQIDDKTIRQNIALKEASLSNTELSNYYAIRDAKKSYEDYKNSIDNGDNATINQAKAALDNAKTAYDSAVSDYNRAKLELDNNIDASMIAAGNQLESVKAALEQAKKNYDDNEADIRGCEKGVSNAEDAYDADPSPANAASLAGAKANVEMLEAKRDALQTAVDNAQLSYDNQYKSYLSTFNTVNTNLSKYEDAVNSRHESYLQAQQSYESALVAADQTLQTYANAAEKVEALSNNNVAAL
;
A
#
# COMPACT_ATOMS: atom_id res chain seq x y z
N MET A 1 -92.86 -145.33 -36.66
CA MET A 1 -93.74 -144.59 -35.73
C MET A 1 -93.83 -143.12 -36.16
N LYS A 2 -94.87 -142.77 -36.91
CA LYS A 2 -95.46 -141.42 -36.86
C LYS A 2 -95.86 -141.16 -35.40
N LYS A 3 -95.68 -139.91 -34.92
CA LYS A 3 -96.06 -139.33 -33.60
C LYS A 3 -94.90 -139.18 -32.59
N ILE A 4 -94.04 -138.16 -32.74
CA ILE A 4 -93.55 -137.23 -31.68
C ILE A 4 -92.78 -136.08 -32.39
N LEU A 5 -93.50 -135.42 -33.29
CA LEU A 5 -93.08 -134.18 -33.94
C LEU A 5 -93.88 -133.00 -33.36
N LYS A 6 -93.93 -132.87 -32.02
CA LYS A 6 -94.68 -131.75 -31.40
C LYS A 6 -94.10 -131.07 -30.15
N THR A 7 -92.95 -131.47 -29.57
CA THR A 7 -92.39 -130.73 -28.39
C THR A 7 -90.88 -130.41 -28.37
N LEU A 8 -90.02 -130.92 -29.26
CA LEU A 8 -88.62 -130.43 -29.37
C LEU A 8 -88.40 -129.39 -30.49
N LYS A 9 -89.51 -128.89 -31.07
CA LYS A 9 -89.56 -127.65 -31.87
C LYS A 9 -89.36 -126.37 -31.04
N LYS A 10 -88.95 -126.46 -29.78
CA LYS A 10 -88.69 -125.27 -28.95
C LYS A 10 -87.21 -125.01 -28.63
N HIS A 11 -86.31 -126.00 -28.49
CA HIS A 11 -84.95 -125.72 -27.96
C HIS A 11 -83.74 -126.59 -28.43
N TRP A 12 -83.79 -127.38 -29.52
CA TRP A 12 -82.61 -128.22 -29.90
C TRP A 12 -81.36 -127.39 -30.26
N LYS A 13 -81.47 -126.31 -31.05
CA LYS A 13 -80.28 -125.52 -31.43
C LYS A 13 -79.51 -124.89 -30.24
N LEU A 14 -80.13 -124.74 -29.06
CA LEU A 14 -79.47 -124.26 -27.83
C LEU A 14 -78.72 -125.38 -27.08
N ALA A 15 -79.21 -126.62 -27.13
CA ALA A 15 -78.58 -127.74 -26.43
C ALA A 15 -77.23 -128.15 -27.06
N THR A 16 -77.08 -127.98 -28.38
CA THR A 16 -75.84 -128.35 -29.08
C THR A 16 -74.73 -127.32 -28.88
N VAL A 17 -75.07 -126.04 -28.71
CA VAL A 17 -74.09 -124.98 -28.40
C VAL A 17 -73.53 -125.13 -26.98
N LEU A 18 -74.33 -125.63 -26.03
CA LEU A 18 -73.88 -125.84 -24.65
C LEU A 18 -72.85 -126.99 -24.51
N VAL A 19 -72.97 -128.04 -25.32
CA VAL A 19 -72.03 -129.18 -25.32
C VAL A 19 -70.66 -128.79 -25.88
N VAL A 20 -70.62 -127.87 -26.85
CA VAL A 20 -69.36 -127.38 -27.42
C VAL A 20 -68.60 -126.49 -26.43
N ILE A 21 -69.30 -125.73 -25.58
CA ILE A 21 -68.65 -124.89 -24.56
C ILE A 21 -68.04 -125.73 -23.43
N ILE A 22 -68.66 -126.85 -23.04
CA ILE A 22 -68.13 -127.74 -21.99
C ILE A 22 -66.87 -128.49 -22.48
N ALA A 23 -66.79 -128.85 -23.76
CA ALA A 23 -65.61 -129.51 -24.31
C ALA A 23 -64.38 -128.58 -24.35
N ILE A 24 -64.57 -127.27 -24.52
CA ILE A 24 -63.47 -126.30 -24.54
C ILE A 24 -62.90 -126.05 -23.13
N ILE A 25 -63.69 -126.25 -22.08
CA ILE A 25 -63.20 -126.13 -20.69
C ILE A 25 -62.35 -127.34 -20.28
N ALA A 26 -62.62 -128.54 -20.84
CA ALA A 26 -61.82 -129.74 -20.58
C ALA A 26 -60.40 -129.69 -21.19
N ALA A 27 -60.09 -128.69 -22.02
CA ALA A 27 -58.77 -128.46 -22.60
C ALA A 27 -57.78 -127.72 -21.67
N SER A 28 -58.05 -127.57 -20.36
CA SER A 28 -57.24 -126.64 -19.53
C SER A 28 -56.68 -127.11 -18.17
N VAL A 29 -56.79 -128.37 -17.73
CA VAL A 29 -56.45 -128.69 -16.30
C VAL A 29 -55.41 -129.80 -15.98
N VAL A 30 -54.97 -130.75 -16.82
CA VAL A 30 -53.98 -131.78 -16.34
C VAL A 30 -53.11 -132.36 -17.49
N GLY A 31 -51.77 -132.31 -17.58
CA GLY A 31 -50.69 -131.78 -16.73
C GLY A 31 -49.61 -132.83 -16.35
N GLY A 32 -48.39 -132.73 -16.94
CA GLY A 32 -47.09 -133.17 -16.36
C GLY A 32 -46.38 -134.39 -17.00
N GLY A 33 -45.07 -134.44 -17.29
CA GLY A 33 -43.95 -133.49 -17.14
C GLY A 33 -42.58 -134.16 -17.44
N LYS A 34 -41.53 -133.37 -17.74
CA LYS A 34 -40.11 -133.56 -17.38
C LYS A 34 -39.25 -132.36 -17.81
N ALA A 35 -38.51 -131.81 -16.84
CA ALA A 35 -37.48 -130.74 -16.88
C ALA A 35 -36.10 -131.32 -17.27
N ALA A 36 -35.00 -130.61 -17.52
CA ALA A 36 -34.57 -129.24 -17.85
C ALA A 36 -33.10 -129.37 -18.29
N ASP A 37 -32.58 -128.54 -19.19
CA ASP A 37 -31.14 -128.31 -19.33
C ASP A 37 -30.88 -126.84 -19.70
N GLN A 38 -30.04 -126.17 -18.92
CA GLN A 38 -29.68 -124.76 -19.12
C GLN A 38 -28.34 -124.68 -19.83
N MET A 39 -28.33 -124.12 -21.04
CA MET A 39 -27.10 -123.78 -21.74
C MET A 39 -26.47 -122.54 -21.12
N TYR A 40 -25.40 -122.73 -20.35
CA TYR A 40 -24.36 -121.72 -20.18
C TYR A 40 -23.38 -121.85 -21.34
N VAL A 41 -22.91 -120.71 -21.88
CA VAL A 41 -21.84 -120.68 -22.88
C VAL A 41 -20.55 -120.34 -22.15
N ASP A 42 -19.60 -121.27 -22.11
CA ASP A 42 -18.25 -121.03 -21.58
C ASP A 42 -17.45 -120.20 -22.58
N GLU A 43 -17.07 -118.97 -22.20
CA GLU A 43 -16.17 -118.12 -22.99
C GLU A 43 -14.73 -118.24 -22.47
N LYS A 44 -13.79 -118.66 -23.32
CA LYS A 44 -12.35 -118.75 -22.97
C LYS A 44 -11.75 -117.34 -22.80
N VAL A 45 -11.15 -117.06 -21.64
CA VAL A 45 -10.43 -115.81 -21.35
C VAL A 45 -9.39 -115.51 -22.42
N GLN A 46 -9.46 -114.34 -23.05
CA GLN A 46 -8.48 -113.84 -24.00
C GLN A 46 -7.86 -112.54 -23.48
N LYS A 47 -6.53 -112.39 -23.64
CA LYS A 47 -5.84 -111.11 -23.42
C LYS A 47 -6.37 -110.11 -24.45
N ARG A 48 -6.93 -109.01 -23.97
CA ARG A 48 -7.41 -107.88 -24.76
C ARG A 48 -6.89 -106.61 -24.08
N ASP A 49 -6.41 -105.65 -24.87
CA ASP A 49 -5.86 -104.41 -24.34
C ASP A 49 -6.99 -103.54 -23.80
N ILE A 50 -6.94 -103.28 -22.49
CA ILE A 50 -7.91 -102.44 -21.80
C ILE A 50 -7.38 -101.01 -21.86
N VAL A 51 -7.92 -100.21 -22.78
CA VAL A 51 -7.65 -98.78 -22.81
C VAL A 51 -8.48 -98.13 -21.70
N THR A 52 -7.80 -97.67 -20.65
CA THR A 52 -8.45 -96.99 -19.53
C THR A 52 -8.63 -95.52 -19.90
N TYR A 53 -9.87 -95.13 -20.16
CA TYR A 53 -10.22 -93.72 -20.36
C TYR A 53 -10.31 -93.06 -18.98
N HIS A 54 -9.49 -92.05 -18.74
CA HIS A 54 -9.69 -91.14 -17.62
C HIS A 54 -10.58 -90.01 -18.11
N THR A 55 -11.87 -90.10 -17.80
CA THR A 55 -12.83 -89.04 -18.07
C THR A 55 -12.70 -87.99 -16.96
N PHE A 56 -12.15 -86.83 -17.31
CA PHE A 56 -12.16 -85.67 -16.43
C PHE A 56 -13.35 -84.81 -16.80
N THR A 57 -14.25 -84.60 -15.85
CA THR A 57 -15.28 -83.58 -15.97
C THR A 57 -14.69 -82.28 -15.47
N GLY A 58 -14.48 -81.34 -16.38
CA GLY A 58 -14.06 -79.98 -16.08
C GLY A 58 -15.03 -79.01 -16.70
N ASN A 59 -15.24 -77.86 -16.06
CA ASN A 59 -16.00 -76.78 -16.67
C ASN A 59 -15.11 -76.09 -17.71
N ILE A 60 -15.68 -75.81 -18.88
CA ILE A 60 -15.06 -74.93 -19.86
C ILE A 60 -15.50 -73.52 -19.50
N GLU A 61 -14.55 -72.65 -19.20
CA GLU A 61 -14.77 -71.24 -18.90
C GLU A 61 -14.02 -70.39 -19.94
N ALA A 62 -14.50 -69.17 -20.17
CA ALA A 62 -13.85 -68.23 -21.08
C ALA A 62 -12.43 -67.93 -20.59
N VAL A 63 -11.47 -67.80 -21.53
CA VAL A 63 -10.07 -67.45 -21.19
C VAL A 63 -10.02 -66.08 -20.53
N ASP A 64 -10.81 -65.13 -21.05
CA ASP A 64 -11.04 -63.82 -20.48
C ASP A 64 -12.53 -63.48 -20.60
N ASP A 65 -13.18 -63.11 -19.50
CA ASP A 65 -14.55 -62.59 -19.47
C ASP A 65 -14.50 -61.11 -19.06
N VAL A 66 -15.03 -60.23 -19.90
CA VAL A 66 -15.00 -58.78 -19.70
C VAL A 66 -16.41 -58.22 -19.81
N THR A 67 -16.93 -57.77 -18.68
CA THR A 67 -18.19 -57.02 -18.65
C THR A 67 -17.94 -55.57 -19.07
N ILE A 68 -18.49 -55.17 -20.21
CA ILE A 68 -18.42 -53.79 -20.70
C ILE A 68 -19.48 -52.94 -19.99
N THR A 69 -19.05 -51.91 -19.27
CA THR A 69 -19.94 -50.95 -18.62
C THR A 69 -19.65 -49.53 -19.11
N PRO A 70 -20.68 -48.70 -19.33
CA PRO A 70 -20.48 -47.31 -19.72
C PRO A 70 -19.86 -46.52 -18.56
N LYS A 71 -18.84 -45.71 -18.86
CA LYS A 71 -18.15 -44.86 -17.88
C LYS A 71 -18.94 -43.58 -17.52
N VAL A 72 -19.96 -43.26 -18.30
CA VAL A 72 -20.81 -42.08 -18.14
C VAL A 72 -22.27 -42.51 -18.10
N MET A 73 -23.07 -41.85 -17.27
CA MET A 73 -24.53 -42.06 -17.30
C MET A 73 -25.11 -41.41 -18.56
N GLY A 74 -25.93 -42.17 -19.28
CA GLY A 74 -26.70 -41.66 -20.41
C GLY A 74 -27.56 -42.74 -21.06
N GLU A 75 -28.50 -42.32 -21.89
CA GLU A 75 -29.37 -43.21 -22.66
C GLU A 75 -28.61 -43.77 -23.87
N VAL A 76 -28.72 -45.07 -24.14
CA VAL A 76 -28.13 -45.68 -25.33
C VAL A 76 -28.99 -45.36 -26.54
N THR A 77 -28.45 -44.59 -27.48
CA THR A 77 -29.15 -44.14 -28.69
C THR A 77 -29.01 -45.12 -29.85
N GLN A 78 -27.87 -45.82 -29.93
CA GLN A 78 -27.61 -46.78 -31.00
C GLN A 78 -26.71 -47.92 -30.52
N VAL A 79 -26.95 -49.13 -31.01
CA VAL A 79 -26.11 -50.31 -30.78
C VAL A 79 -25.58 -50.78 -32.14
N TYR A 80 -24.27 -51.01 -32.24
CA TYR A 80 -23.57 -51.25 -33.51
C TYR A 80 -23.09 -52.71 -33.70
N PHE A 81 -23.47 -53.61 -32.80
CA PHE A 81 -23.16 -55.04 -32.91
C PHE A 81 -24.44 -55.87 -32.81
N LYS A 82 -24.39 -57.10 -33.30
CA LYS A 82 -25.42 -58.12 -33.09
C LYS A 82 -24.89 -59.24 -32.20
N GLU A 83 -25.81 -59.93 -31.52
CA GLU A 83 -25.45 -61.07 -30.69
C GLU A 83 -24.72 -62.14 -31.51
N GLY A 84 -23.50 -62.50 -31.08
CA GLY A 84 -22.64 -63.45 -31.79
C GLY A 84 -21.64 -62.82 -32.77
N ASP A 85 -21.65 -61.49 -32.96
CA ASP A 85 -20.66 -60.81 -33.79
C ASP A 85 -19.27 -60.80 -33.13
N GLU A 86 -18.23 -61.03 -33.94
CA GLU A 86 -16.83 -60.90 -33.53
C GLU A 86 -16.44 -59.40 -33.52
N VAL A 87 -16.09 -58.87 -32.35
CA VAL A 87 -15.70 -57.47 -32.16
C VAL A 87 -14.24 -57.36 -31.72
N LYS A 88 -13.56 -56.30 -32.16
CA LYS A 88 -12.14 -56.05 -31.84
C LYS A 88 -12.02 -54.90 -30.84
N ALA A 89 -10.89 -54.89 -30.12
CA ALA A 89 -10.56 -53.78 -29.23
C ALA A 89 -10.50 -52.46 -30.02
N GLY A 90 -11.29 -51.47 -29.58
CA GLY A 90 -11.41 -50.16 -30.23
C GLY A 90 -12.70 -49.98 -31.04
N ASP A 91 -13.47 -51.05 -31.29
CA ASP A 91 -14.74 -50.94 -32.00
C ASP A 91 -15.80 -50.24 -31.13
N VAL A 92 -16.57 -49.36 -31.76
CA VAL A 92 -17.69 -48.67 -31.09
C VAL A 92 -18.86 -49.63 -30.98
N LEU A 93 -19.16 -50.09 -29.78
CA LEU A 93 -20.23 -51.07 -29.54
C LEU A 93 -21.61 -50.42 -29.41
N ALA A 94 -21.67 -49.23 -28.80
CA ALA A 94 -22.90 -48.48 -28.61
C ALA A 94 -22.64 -46.97 -28.52
N GLN A 95 -23.60 -46.16 -28.97
CA GLN A 95 -23.61 -44.71 -28.82
C GLN A 95 -24.53 -44.32 -27.66
N ILE A 96 -24.06 -43.40 -26.81
CA ILE A 96 -24.82 -42.80 -25.71
C ILE A 96 -25.26 -41.40 -26.14
N ASP A 97 -26.45 -40.93 -25.73
CA ASP A 97 -26.87 -39.53 -25.95
C ASP A 97 -25.90 -38.58 -25.26
N ASP A 98 -25.17 -37.82 -26.07
CA ASP A 98 -24.13 -36.90 -25.65
C ASP A 98 -24.55 -35.43 -25.77
N LYS A 99 -25.82 -35.13 -26.05
CA LYS A 99 -26.31 -33.75 -26.23
C LYS A 99 -25.98 -32.86 -25.03
N THR A 100 -26.24 -33.35 -23.81
CA THR A 100 -25.93 -32.63 -22.56
C THR A 100 -24.42 -32.49 -22.35
N ILE A 101 -23.63 -33.49 -22.75
CA ILE A 101 -22.17 -33.46 -22.65
C ILE A 101 -21.61 -32.42 -23.63
N ARG A 102 -22.05 -32.42 -24.89
CA ARG A 102 -21.65 -31.42 -25.90
C ARG A 102 -22.06 -30.00 -25.51
N GLN A 103 -23.26 -29.81 -24.94
CA GLN A 103 -23.68 -28.50 -24.42
C GLN A 103 -22.79 -28.04 -23.26
N ASN A 104 -22.43 -28.93 -22.33
CA ASN A 104 -21.49 -28.60 -21.26
C ASN A 104 -20.09 -28.26 -21.81
N ILE A 105 -19.59 -29.01 -22.80
CA ILE A 105 -18.32 -28.71 -23.47
C ILE A 105 -18.38 -27.31 -24.10
N ALA A 106 -19.40 -27.02 -24.91
CA ALA A 106 -19.55 -25.71 -25.55
C ALA A 106 -19.66 -24.56 -24.53
N LEU A 107 -20.33 -24.78 -23.40
CA LEU A 107 -20.45 -23.79 -22.33
C LEU A 107 -19.12 -23.58 -21.59
N LYS A 108 -18.32 -24.64 -21.40
CA LYS A 108 -16.96 -24.57 -20.86
C LYS A 108 -15.99 -23.91 -21.82
N GLU A 109 -16.06 -24.19 -23.12
CA GLU A 109 -15.27 -23.54 -24.18
C GLU A 109 -15.60 -22.03 -24.26
N ALA A 110 -16.87 -21.66 -24.24
CA ALA A 110 -17.29 -20.26 -24.20
C ALA A 110 -16.82 -19.56 -22.91
N SER A 111 -16.88 -20.25 -21.77
CA SER A 111 -16.35 -19.74 -20.50
C SER A 111 -14.83 -19.53 -20.58
N LEU A 112 -14.10 -20.48 -21.17
CA LEU A 112 -12.65 -20.39 -21.35
C LEU A 112 -12.29 -19.20 -22.24
N SER A 113 -12.93 -19.06 -23.40
CA SER A 113 -12.66 -17.95 -24.32
C SER A 113 -12.93 -16.58 -23.67
N ASN A 114 -14.02 -16.47 -22.87
CA ASN A 114 -14.29 -15.25 -22.10
C ASN A 114 -13.21 -14.99 -21.03
N THR A 115 -12.74 -16.03 -20.34
CA THR A 115 -11.66 -15.93 -19.35
C THR A 115 -10.33 -15.54 -20.01
N GLU A 116 -9.97 -16.11 -21.14
CA GLU A 116 -8.77 -15.75 -21.90
C GLU A 116 -8.80 -14.30 -22.36
N LEU A 117 -9.94 -13.84 -22.89
CA LEU A 117 -10.10 -12.45 -23.32
C LEU A 117 -10.01 -11.48 -22.13
N SER A 118 -10.64 -11.84 -21.00
CA SER A 118 -10.56 -11.07 -19.75
C SER A 118 -9.12 -11.00 -19.23
N ASN A 119 -8.39 -12.12 -19.25
CA ASN A 119 -6.99 -12.17 -18.85
C ASN A 119 -6.10 -11.32 -19.78
N TYR A 120 -6.33 -11.39 -21.09
CA TYR A 120 -5.60 -10.57 -22.07
C TYR A 120 -5.75 -9.07 -21.78
N TYR A 121 -6.97 -8.59 -21.56
CA TYR A 121 -7.20 -7.19 -21.22
C TYR A 121 -6.58 -6.83 -19.86
N ALA A 122 -6.69 -7.71 -18.86
CA ALA A 122 -6.09 -7.49 -17.55
C ALA A 122 -4.55 -7.36 -17.62
N ILE A 123 -3.87 -8.23 -18.39
CA ILE A 123 -2.41 -8.16 -18.58
C ILE A 123 -2.04 -6.86 -19.30
N ARG A 124 -2.74 -6.54 -20.40
CA ARG A 124 -2.50 -5.33 -21.18
C ARG A 124 -2.64 -4.07 -20.31
N ASP A 125 -3.70 -3.99 -19.52
CA ASP A 125 -4.00 -2.81 -18.72
C ASP A 125 -3.03 -2.68 -17.53
N ALA A 126 -2.63 -3.79 -16.91
CA ALA A 126 -1.62 -3.79 -15.86
C ALA A 126 -0.24 -3.35 -16.39
N LYS A 127 0.19 -3.89 -17.53
CA LYS A 127 1.45 -3.51 -18.19
C LYS A 127 1.45 -2.05 -18.63
N LYS A 128 0.34 -1.59 -19.22
CA LYS A 128 0.18 -0.18 -19.61
C LYS A 128 0.27 0.74 -18.41
N SER A 129 -0.39 0.41 -17.29
CA SER A 129 -0.34 1.21 -16.06
C SER A 129 1.09 1.32 -15.50
N TYR A 130 1.85 0.22 -15.54
CA TYR A 130 3.25 0.21 -15.17
C TYR A 130 4.10 1.10 -16.09
N GLU A 131 3.96 0.96 -17.41
CA GLU A 131 4.71 1.74 -18.40
C GLU A 131 4.38 3.24 -18.33
N ASP A 132 3.10 3.59 -18.23
CA ASP A 132 2.64 4.99 -18.12
C ASP A 132 3.20 5.64 -16.84
N TYR A 133 3.18 4.92 -15.71
CA TYR A 133 3.74 5.43 -14.45
C TYR A 133 5.27 5.57 -14.50
N LYS A 134 5.97 4.57 -15.04
CA LYS A 134 7.42 4.60 -15.24
C LYS A 134 7.83 5.79 -16.12
N ASN A 135 7.14 5.99 -17.25
CA ASN A 135 7.40 7.10 -18.15
C ASN A 135 7.14 8.46 -17.48
N SER A 136 6.12 8.57 -16.62
CA SER A 136 5.86 9.79 -15.84
C SER A 136 7.02 10.14 -14.89
N ILE A 137 7.67 9.14 -14.28
CA ILE A 137 8.87 9.36 -13.45
C ILE A 137 10.06 9.75 -14.33
N ASP A 138 10.34 8.96 -15.38
CA ASP A 138 11.51 9.14 -16.26
C ASP A 138 11.50 10.50 -16.98
N ASN A 139 10.33 10.97 -17.41
CA ASN A 139 10.16 12.27 -18.05
C ASN A 139 10.15 13.44 -17.05
N GLY A 140 10.11 13.16 -15.74
CA GLY A 140 9.95 14.19 -14.72
C GLY A 140 8.56 14.84 -14.71
N ASP A 141 7.52 14.12 -15.12
CA ASP A 141 6.12 14.59 -15.09
C ASP A 141 5.41 14.22 -13.78
N ASN A 142 6.05 13.44 -12.91
CA ASN A 142 5.47 13.01 -11.65
C ASN A 142 5.20 14.21 -10.72
N ALA A 143 3.93 14.53 -10.54
CA ALA A 143 3.49 15.71 -9.80
C ALA A 143 4.01 15.75 -8.35
N THR A 144 4.06 14.60 -7.66
CA THR A 144 4.51 14.50 -6.27
C THR A 144 6.00 14.81 -6.15
N ILE A 145 6.83 14.20 -7.01
CA ILE A 145 8.28 14.47 -7.07
C ILE A 145 8.52 15.95 -7.42
N ASN A 146 7.82 16.48 -8.41
CA ASN A 146 7.99 17.86 -8.87
C ASN A 146 7.61 18.88 -7.79
N GLN A 147 6.52 18.65 -7.05
CA GLN A 147 6.12 19.51 -5.94
C GLN A 147 7.16 19.50 -4.82
N ALA A 148 7.65 18.31 -4.44
CA ALA A 148 8.66 18.18 -3.41
C ALA A 148 10.01 18.81 -3.84
N LYS A 149 10.37 18.65 -5.12
CA LYS A 149 11.55 19.29 -5.70
C LYS A 149 11.43 20.82 -5.70
N ALA A 150 10.30 21.37 -6.11
CA ALA A 150 10.06 22.81 -6.09
C ALA A 150 10.12 23.37 -4.64
N ALA A 151 9.58 22.63 -3.67
CA ALA A 151 9.68 22.99 -2.26
C ALA A 151 11.14 22.99 -1.76
N LEU A 152 11.94 21.99 -2.16
CA LEU A 152 13.37 21.92 -1.87
C LEU A 152 14.14 23.10 -2.49
N ASP A 153 13.91 23.40 -3.76
CA ASP A 153 14.58 24.48 -4.48
C ASP A 153 14.22 25.86 -3.86
N ASN A 154 12.95 26.05 -3.46
CA ASN A 154 12.51 27.24 -2.73
C ASN A 154 13.16 27.36 -1.34
N ALA A 155 13.19 26.26 -0.58
CA ALA A 155 13.82 26.24 0.75
C ALA A 155 15.33 26.52 0.66
N LYS A 156 16.00 25.97 -0.35
CA LYS A 156 17.41 26.25 -0.64
C LYS A 156 17.64 27.73 -0.95
N THR A 157 16.82 28.31 -1.83
CA THR A 157 16.92 29.73 -2.18
C THR A 157 16.73 30.64 -0.95
N ALA A 158 15.77 30.29 -0.08
CA ALA A 158 15.54 31.01 1.17
C ALA A 158 16.71 30.88 2.16
N TYR A 159 17.34 29.70 2.25
CA TYR A 159 18.55 29.49 3.04
C TYR A 159 19.74 30.29 2.50
N ASP A 160 20.02 30.20 1.21
CA ASP A 160 21.11 30.96 0.57
C ASP A 160 20.93 32.48 0.77
N SER A 161 19.70 32.97 0.67
CA SER A 161 19.37 34.38 0.93
C SER A 161 19.64 34.77 2.39
N ALA A 162 19.24 33.94 3.35
CA ALA A 162 19.50 34.20 4.76
C ALA A 162 21.01 34.21 5.07
N VAL A 163 21.79 33.33 4.45
CA VAL A 163 23.26 33.31 4.57
C VAL A 163 23.86 34.60 4.00
N SER A 164 23.38 35.05 2.84
CA SER A 164 23.81 36.33 2.25
C SER A 164 23.48 37.52 3.16
N ASP A 165 22.28 37.55 3.74
CA ASP A 165 21.86 38.61 4.66
C ASP A 165 22.70 38.61 5.94
N TYR A 166 23.00 37.44 6.51
CA TYR A 166 23.91 37.30 7.65
C TYR A 166 25.31 37.81 7.33
N ASN A 167 25.88 37.42 6.18
CA ASN A 167 27.20 37.87 5.76
C ASN A 167 27.26 39.39 5.55
N ARG A 168 26.20 39.99 4.98
CA ARG A 168 26.07 41.44 4.85
C ARG A 168 26.02 42.12 6.22
N ALA A 169 25.16 41.65 7.12
CA ALA A 169 25.04 42.20 8.47
C ALA A 169 26.35 42.08 9.27
N LYS A 170 27.06 40.96 9.14
CA LYS A 170 28.38 40.76 9.72
C LYS A 170 29.41 41.76 9.19
N LEU A 171 29.44 41.99 7.88
CA LEU A 171 30.34 42.96 7.25
C LEU A 171 30.01 44.41 7.66
N GLU A 172 28.74 44.76 7.81
CA GLU A 172 28.30 46.08 8.29
C GLU A 172 28.75 46.33 9.73
N LEU A 173 28.66 45.30 10.59
CA LEU A 173 29.15 45.34 11.96
C LEU A 173 30.69 45.45 12.02
N ASP A 174 31.40 44.59 11.28
CA ASP A 174 32.87 44.54 11.29
C ASP A 174 33.49 45.87 10.83
N ASN A 175 32.87 46.55 9.87
CA ASN A 175 33.37 47.83 9.40
C ASN A 175 32.88 49.04 10.21
N ASN A 176 32.06 48.84 11.26
CA ASN A 176 31.42 49.94 12.01
C ASN A 176 30.70 50.93 11.09
N ILE A 177 30.14 50.43 9.97
CA ILE A 177 29.47 51.23 8.93
C ILE A 177 27.98 51.40 9.26
N ASP A 178 27.50 50.82 10.36
CA ASP A 178 26.09 50.97 10.74
C ASP A 178 25.73 52.47 10.82
N ALA A 179 24.93 52.90 9.85
CA ALA A 179 24.59 54.29 9.66
C ALA A 179 23.87 54.87 10.88
N SER A 180 23.18 54.02 11.65
CA SER A 180 22.52 54.41 12.89
C SER A 180 23.53 54.69 14.01
N MET A 181 24.63 53.93 14.07
CA MET A 181 25.70 54.13 15.05
C MET A 181 26.51 55.40 14.75
N ILE A 182 26.84 55.63 13.48
CA ILE A 182 27.51 56.85 13.02
C ILE A 182 26.65 58.08 13.33
N ALA A 183 25.36 58.04 12.98
CA ALA A 183 24.43 59.13 13.26
C ALA A 183 24.28 59.38 14.76
N ALA A 184 24.14 58.32 15.57
CA ALA A 184 24.06 58.44 17.03
C ALA A 184 25.35 59.04 17.64
N GLY A 185 26.52 58.64 17.12
CA GLY A 185 27.81 59.21 17.52
C GLY A 185 27.92 60.70 17.18
N ASN A 186 27.56 61.11 15.97
CA ASN A 186 27.56 62.52 15.57
C ASN A 186 26.62 63.38 16.43
N GLN A 187 25.43 62.84 16.75
CA GLN A 187 24.49 63.53 17.64
C GLN A 187 25.02 63.66 19.06
N LEU A 188 25.69 62.62 19.59
CA LEU A 188 26.34 62.65 20.90
C LEU A 188 27.47 63.70 20.94
N GLU A 189 28.30 63.78 19.91
CA GLU A 189 29.38 64.77 19.84
C GLU A 189 28.83 66.20 19.77
N SER A 190 27.72 66.40 19.03
CA SER A 190 27.02 67.69 18.95
C SER A 190 26.51 68.17 20.32
N VAL A 191 25.83 67.31 21.09
CA VAL A 191 25.33 67.68 22.43
C VAL A 191 26.46 67.84 23.44
N LYS A 192 27.55 67.07 23.30
CA LYS A 192 28.75 67.24 24.12
C LYS A 192 29.40 68.60 23.88
N ALA A 193 29.52 69.03 22.62
CA ALA A 193 30.02 70.36 22.29
C ALA A 193 29.13 71.48 22.88
N ALA A 194 27.81 71.31 22.85
CA ALA A 194 26.87 72.25 23.47
C ALA A 194 27.03 72.34 25.00
N LEU A 195 27.22 71.20 25.67
CA LEU A 195 27.51 71.14 27.11
C LEU A 195 28.82 71.85 27.46
N GLU A 196 29.90 71.59 26.71
CA GLU A 196 31.19 72.24 26.94
C GLU A 196 31.12 73.76 26.69
N GLN A 197 30.35 74.20 25.69
CA GLN A 197 30.11 75.63 25.47
C GLN A 197 29.31 76.26 26.62
N ALA A 198 28.30 75.58 27.15
CA ALA A 198 27.51 76.07 28.28
C ALA A 198 28.38 76.23 29.54
N LYS A 199 29.22 75.23 29.84
CA LYS A 199 30.19 75.28 30.95
C LYS A 199 31.18 76.44 30.76
N LYS A 200 31.72 76.58 29.54
CA LYS A 200 32.64 77.69 29.24
C LYS A 200 31.99 79.05 29.49
N ASN A 201 30.75 79.25 29.05
CA ASN A 201 30.04 80.52 29.28
C ASN A 201 29.84 80.80 30.78
N TYR A 202 29.56 79.77 31.58
CA TYR A 202 29.47 79.86 33.04
C TYR A 202 30.83 80.24 33.65
N ASP A 203 31.90 79.55 33.27
CA ASP A 203 33.26 79.81 33.76
C ASP A 203 33.76 81.22 33.40
N ASP A 204 33.47 81.68 32.17
CA ASP A 204 33.76 83.04 31.71
C ASP A 204 33.01 84.07 32.57
N ASN A 205 31.72 83.83 32.88
CA ASN A 205 30.93 84.73 33.73
C ASN A 205 31.40 84.75 35.18
N GLU A 206 31.80 83.61 35.74
CA GLU A 206 32.44 83.53 37.06
C GLU A 206 33.75 84.33 37.11
N ALA A 207 34.52 84.32 36.02
CA ALA A 207 35.72 85.14 35.91
C ALA A 207 35.37 86.65 35.88
N ASP A 208 34.31 87.04 35.17
CA ASP A 208 33.80 88.41 35.15
C ASP A 208 33.35 88.87 36.55
N ILE A 209 32.62 88.03 37.29
CA ILE A 209 32.17 88.31 38.68
C ILE A 209 33.40 88.60 39.56
N ARG A 210 34.40 87.70 39.56
CA ARG A 210 35.64 87.91 40.31
C ARG A 210 36.37 89.20 39.93
N GLY A 211 36.28 89.62 38.67
CA GLY A 211 36.80 90.91 38.21
C GLY A 211 36.04 92.10 38.79
N CYS A 212 34.71 92.05 38.76
CA CYS A 212 33.83 93.08 39.30
C CYS A 212 33.90 93.19 40.83
N GLU A 213 34.03 92.06 41.56
CA GLU A 213 34.22 92.02 43.02
C GLU A 213 35.48 92.79 43.46
N LYS A 214 36.59 92.67 42.70
CA LYS A 214 37.78 93.50 42.95
C LYS A 214 37.49 94.99 42.75
N GLY A 215 36.65 95.32 41.77
CA GLY A 215 36.17 96.69 41.54
C GLY A 215 35.30 97.20 42.69
N VAL A 216 34.45 96.35 43.27
CA VAL A 216 33.68 96.66 44.48
C VAL A 216 34.63 96.93 45.65
N SER A 217 35.61 96.06 45.90
CA SER A 217 36.60 96.26 46.97
C SER A 217 37.31 97.61 46.84
N ASN A 218 37.76 97.98 45.64
CA ASN A 218 38.40 99.29 45.41
C ASN A 218 37.44 100.47 45.65
N ALA A 219 36.16 100.32 45.30
CA ALA A 219 35.15 101.35 45.52
C ALA A 219 34.74 101.47 47.00
N GLU A 220 34.76 100.35 47.74
CA GLU A 220 34.58 100.31 49.20
C GLU A 220 35.72 101.07 49.89
N ASP A 221 36.97 100.76 49.53
CA ASP A 221 38.15 101.45 50.05
C ASP A 221 38.09 102.98 49.80
N ALA A 222 37.64 103.39 48.60
CA ALA A 222 37.49 104.80 48.24
C ALA A 222 36.37 105.52 49.02
N TYR A 223 35.25 104.83 49.27
CA TYR A 223 34.14 105.37 50.07
C TYR A 223 34.50 105.46 51.55
N ASP A 224 35.20 104.46 52.10
CA ASP A 224 35.67 104.45 53.49
C ASP A 224 36.70 105.57 53.74
N ALA A 225 37.52 105.89 52.73
CA ALA A 225 38.45 107.01 52.77
C ALA A 225 37.74 108.39 52.64
N ASP A 226 36.70 108.50 51.81
CA ASP A 226 35.90 109.72 51.61
C ASP A 226 34.42 109.38 51.32
N PRO A 227 33.52 109.52 52.31
CA PRO A 227 32.10 109.17 52.18
C PRO A 227 31.29 110.26 51.46
N SER A 228 31.77 110.69 50.29
CA SER A 228 31.10 111.67 49.44
C SER A 228 29.98 111.03 48.61
N PRO A 229 28.95 111.80 48.17
CA PRO A 229 27.89 111.29 47.30
C PRO A 229 28.42 110.66 46.00
N ALA A 230 29.57 111.12 45.50
CA ALA A 230 30.21 110.57 44.30
C ALA A 230 30.74 109.15 44.55
N ASN A 231 31.49 108.94 45.64
CA ASN A 231 32.02 107.62 45.99
C ASN A 231 30.91 106.64 46.40
N ALA A 232 29.86 107.13 47.05
CA ALA A 232 28.66 106.35 47.35
C ALA A 232 27.98 105.83 46.07
N ALA A 233 27.85 106.69 45.06
CA ALA A 233 27.26 106.32 43.77
C ALA A 233 28.15 105.32 43.00
N SER A 234 29.47 105.49 43.03
CA SER A 234 30.43 104.53 42.43
C SER A 234 30.38 103.16 43.08
N LEU A 235 30.31 103.09 44.41
CA LEU A 235 30.17 101.85 45.16
C LEU A 235 28.83 101.15 44.85
N ALA A 236 27.73 101.90 44.84
CA ALA A 236 26.41 101.36 44.48
C ALA A 236 26.40 100.81 43.04
N GLY A 237 27.01 101.52 42.09
CA GLY A 237 27.14 101.05 40.70
C GLY A 237 27.99 99.78 40.56
N ALA A 238 29.10 99.69 41.30
CA ALA A 238 29.95 98.49 41.30
C ALA A 238 29.20 97.28 41.89
N LYS A 239 28.45 97.46 42.99
CA LYS A 239 27.62 96.41 43.60
C LYS A 239 26.49 95.95 42.67
N ALA A 240 25.81 96.89 41.99
CA ALA A 240 24.77 96.58 41.01
C ALA A 240 25.30 95.77 39.82
N ASN A 241 26.54 96.03 39.37
CA ASN A 241 27.17 95.23 38.31
C ASN A 241 27.44 93.78 38.74
N VAL A 242 27.87 93.56 39.98
CA VAL A 242 28.03 92.20 40.54
C VAL A 242 26.68 91.50 40.60
N GLU A 243 25.66 92.13 41.16
CA GLU A 243 24.31 91.56 41.28
C GLU A 243 23.73 91.15 39.90
N MET A 244 23.96 91.97 38.87
CA MET A 244 23.56 91.63 37.49
C MET A 244 24.29 90.39 36.95
N LEU A 245 25.59 90.26 37.23
CA LEU A 245 26.37 89.10 36.78
C LEU A 245 26.03 87.85 37.58
N GLU A 246 25.69 87.96 38.87
CA GLU A 246 25.20 86.83 39.68
C GLU A 246 23.85 86.31 39.16
N ALA A 247 22.92 87.21 38.80
CA ALA A 247 21.68 86.80 38.14
C ALA A 247 21.94 86.10 36.80
N LYS A 248 22.95 86.53 36.04
CA LYS A 248 23.40 85.88 34.80
C LYS A 248 24.03 84.50 35.08
N ARG A 249 24.81 84.35 36.16
CA ARG A 249 25.39 83.08 36.59
C ARG A 249 24.32 82.03 36.85
N ASP A 250 23.26 82.38 37.57
CA ASP A 250 22.18 81.45 37.89
C ASP A 250 21.44 80.97 36.61
N ALA A 251 21.25 81.88 35.64
CA ALA A 251 20.72 81.53 34.32
C ALA A 251 21.68 80.62 33.52
N LEU A 252 22.99 80.88 33.58
CA LEU A 252 24.01 80.04 32.94
C LEU A 252 24.14 78.67 33.60
N GLN A 253 24.01 78.57 34.93
CA GLN A 253 23.97 77.30 35.64
C GLN A 253 22.79 76.45 35.18
N THR A 254 21.60 77.07 35.08
CA THR A 254 20.41 76.41 34.54
C THR A 254 20.66 75.93 33.09
N ALA A 255 21.39 76.70 32.29
CA ALA A 255 21.76 76.29 30.93
C ALA A 255 22.74 75.10 30.92
N VAL A 256 23.71 75.05 31.84
CA VAL A 256 24.63 73.92 32.04
C VAL A 256 23.85 72.67 32.45
N ASP A 257 22.94 72.78 33.42
CA ASP A 257 22.14 71.65 33.91
C ASP A 257 21.26 71.07 32.81
N ASN A 258 20.61 71.93 32.01
CA ASN A 258 19.82 71.52 30.86
C ASN A 258 20.69 70.84 29.78
N ALA A 259 21.86 71.39 29.48
CA ALA A 259 22.79 70.80 28.52
C ALA A 259 23.32 69.44 29.01
N GLN A 260 23.57 69.28 30.32
CA GLN A 260 23.99 68.01 30.93
C GLN A 260 22.88 66.97 30.80
N LEU A 261 21.63 67.36 31.08
CA LEU A 261 20.47 66.47 30.90
C LEU A 261 20.32 66.03 29.43
N SER A 262 20.51 66.95 28.47
CA SER A 262 20.52 66.62 27.04
C SER A 262 21.64 65.63 26.68
N TYR A 263 22.85 65.83 27.21
CA TYR A 263 23.97 64.89 27.03
C TYR A 263 23.66 63.50 27.59
N ASP A 264 23.17 63.41 28.83
CA ASP A 264 22.87 62.14 29.50
C ASP A 264 21.78 61.35 28.75
N ASN A 265 20.74 62.05 28.28
CA ASN A 265 19.68 61.45 27.48
C ASN A 265 20.21 60.94 26.13
N GLN A 266 21.07 61.72 25.46
CA GLN A 266 21.66 61.30 24.19
C GLN A 266 22.64 60.13 24.36
N TYR A 267 23.40 60.09 25.45
CA TYR A 267 24.32 58.99 25.77
C TYR A 267 23.56 57.69 26.02
N LYS A 268 22.43 57.74 26.76
CA LYS A 268 21.53 56.58 26.93
C LYS A 268 20.98 56.09 25.58
N SER A 269 20.59 57.01 24.70
CA SER A 269 20.12 56.67 23.35
C SER A 269 21.22 55.99 22.52
N TYR A 270 22.46 56.52 22.55
CA TYR A 270 23.62 55.91 21.90
C TYR A 270 23.88 54.47 22.37
N LEU A 271 23.88 54.24 23.70
CA LEU A 271 24.09 52.90 24.26
C LEU A 271 22.98 51.91 23.85
N SER A 272 21.73 52.38 23.76
CA SER A 272 20.61 51.58 23.26
C SER A 272 20.81 51.16 21.80
N THR A 273 21.23 52.10 20.94
CA THR A 273 21.57 51.81 19.54
C THR A 273 22.69 50.78 19.45
N PHE A 274 23.78 50.97 20.21
CA PHE A 274 24.91 50.02 20.25
C PHE A 274 24.46 48.60 20.62
N ASN A 275 23.65 48.45 21.66
CA ASN A 275 23.13 47.15 22.06
C ASN A 275 22.21 46.54 20.99
N THR A 276 21.38 47.36 20.34
CA THR A 276 20.49 46.90 19.27
C THR A 276 21.27 46.35 18.08
N VAL A 277 22.30 47.08 17.64
CA VAL A 277 23.18 46.66 16.54
C VAL A 277 23.86 45.33 16.87
N ASN A 278 24.41 45.18 18.08
CA ASN A 278 25.04 43.92 18.50
C ASN A 278 24.04 42.74 18.58
N THR A 279 22.79 42.99 18.94
CA THR A 279 21.76 41.94 19.04
C THR A 279 21.17 41.57 17.67
N ASN A 280 21.35 42.40 16.65
CA ASN A 280 20.80 42.11 15.33
C ASN A 280 21.56 40.96 14.63
N LEU A 281 22.87 40.82 14.86
CA LEU A 281 23.65 39.73 14.25
C LEU A 281 23.15 38.35 14.69
N SER A 282 22.80 38.18 15.97
CA SER A 282 22.25 36.90 16.45
C SER A 282 20.90 36.57 15.82
N LYS A 283 20.07 37.57 15.50
CA LYS A 283 18.80 37.34 14.78
C LYS A 283 19.04 36.82 13.35
N TYR A 284 20.06 37.32 12.66
CA TYR A 284 20.42 36.82 11.35
C TYR A 284 20.97 35.39 11.44
N GLU A 285 21.76 35.09 12.46
CA GLU A 285 22.23 33.73 12.74
C GLU A 285 21.08 32.76 13.02
N ASP A 286 20.13 33.14 13.87
CA ASP A 286 18.91 32.37 14.14
C ASP A 286 18.08 32.16 12.87
N ALA A 287 17.96 33.19 12.02
CA ALA A 287 17.28 33.09 10.73
C ALA A 287 17.98 32.09 9.79
N VAL A 288 19.32 32.11 9.71
CA VAL A 288 20.09 31.12 8.93
C VAL A 288 19.82 29.71 9.44
N ASN A 289 19.88 29.49 10.75
CA ASN A 289 19.64 28.18 11.35
C ASN A 289 18.21 27.68 11.06
N SER A 290 17.20 28.53 11.25
CA SER A 290 15.81 28.19 10.96
C SER A 290 15.57 27.86 9.47
N ARG A 291 16.20 28.61 8.55
CA ARG A 291 16.12 28.32 7.11
C ARG A 291 16.87 27.05 6.74
N HIS A 292 17.98 26.74 7.42
CA HIS A 292 18.72 25.50 7.22
C HIS A 292 17.88 24.29 7.63
N GLU A 293 17.20 24.34 8.78
CA GLU A 293 16.28 23.28 9.20
C GLU A 293 15.13 23.10 8.20
N SER A 294 14.56 24.20 7.70
CA SER A 294 13.52 24.15 6.67
C SER A 294 14.03 23.49 5.36
N TYR A 295 15.28 23.77 4.98
CA TYR A 295 15.93 23.13 3.84
C TYR A 295 16.11 21.62 4.05
N LEU A 296 16.58 21.19 5.23
CA LEU A 296 16.73 19.77 5.57
C LEU A 296 15.38 19.04 5.56
N GLN A 297 14.32 19.66 6.10
CA GLN A 297 12.96 19.09 6.05
C GLN A 297 12.45 18.95 4.61
N ALA A 298 12.69 19.95 3.76
CA ALA A 298 12.33 19.90 2.36
C ALA A 298 13.12 18.81 1.61
N GLN A 299 14.40 18.62 1.96
CA GLN A 299 15.23 17.55 1.41
C GLN A 299 14.67 16.17 1.78
N GLN A 300 14.36 15.96 3.06
CA GLN A 300 13.76 14.71 3.53
C GLN A 300 12.40 14.44 2.85
N SER A 301 11.60 15.48 2.63
CA SER A 301 10.32 15.37 1.92
C SER A 301 10.51 14.97 0.45
N TYR A 302 11.53 15.52 -0.21
CA TYR A 302 11.90 15.15 -1.58
C TYR A 302 12.38 13.69 -1.67
N GLU A 303 13.26 13.26 -0.77
CA GLU A 303 13.72 11.86 -0.70
C GLU A 303 12.54 10.90 -0.43
N SER A 304 11.63 11.28 0.46
CA SER A 304 10.42 10.49 0.75
C SER A 304 9.51 10.38 -0.48
N ALA A 305 9.40 11.44 -1.29
CA ALA A 305 8.63 11.42 -2.52
C ALA A 305 9.23 10.46 -3.57
N LEU A 306 10.56 10.39 -3.67
CA LEU A 306 11.25 9.43 -4.54
C LEU A 306 10.99 7.99 -4.10
N VAL A 307 11.12 7.71 -2.79
CA VAL A 307 10.86 6.37 -2.23
C VAL A 307 9.40 5.95 -2.44
N ALA A 308 8.45 6.87 -2.24
CA ALA A 308 7.03 6.60 -2.48
C ALA A 308 6.73 6.32 -3.96
N ALA A 309 7.41 7.00 -4.87
CA ALA A 309 7.29 6.75 -6.29
C ALA A 309 7.83 5.35 -6.67
N ASP A 310 8.98 4.95 -6.13
CA ASP A 310 9.54 3.61 -6.33
C ASP A 310 8.61 2.51 -5.78
N GLN A 311 8.04 2.70 -4.58
CA GLN A 311 7.06 1.76 -4.00
C GLN A 311 5.81 1.62 -4.88
N THR A 312 5.34 2.72 -5.45
CA THR A 312 4.19 2.71 -6.36
C THR A 312 4.53 1.98 -7.66
N LEU A 313 5.72 2.23 -8.22
CA LEU A 313 6.20 1.52 -9.41
C LEU A 313 6.31 0.01 -9.16
N GLN A 314 6.81 -0.39 -7.99
CA GLN A 314 6.90 -1.80 -7.61
C GLN A 314 5.52 -2.44 -7.39
N THR A 315 4.56 -1.67 -6.88
CA THR A 315 3.16 -2.12 -6.78
C THR A 315 2.57 -2.41 -8.15
N TYR A 316 2.80 -1.55 -9.14
CA TYR A 316 2.38 -1.80 -10.53
C TYR A 316 3.10 -3.00 -11.16
N ALA A 317 4.40 -3.16 -10.90
CA ALA A 317 5.16 -4.32 -11.38
C ALA A 317 4.61 -5.64 -10.82
N ASN A 318 4.38 -5.71 -9.50
CA ASN A 318 3.81 -6.88 -8.84
C ASN A 318 2.38 -7.18 -9.32
N ALA A 319 1.59 -6.15 -9.61
CA ALA A 319 0.25 -6.31 -10.17
C ALA A 319 0.31 -6.94 -11.57
N ALA A 320 1.22 -6.47 -12.44
CA ALA A 320 1.42 -7.05 -13.77
C ALA A 320 1.86 -8.52 -13.69
N GLU A 321 2.84 -8.84 -12.84
CA GLU A 321 3.34 -10.21 -12.66
C GLU A 321 2.27 -11.15 -12.12
N LYS A 322 1.45 -10.69 -11.15
CA LYS A 322 0.34 -11.48 -10.60
C LYS A 322 -0.71 -11.81 -11.66
N VAL A 323 -1.04 -10.85 -12.52
CA VAL A 323 -2.04 -11.06 -13.59
C VAL A 323 -1.51 -12.04 -14.64
N GLU A 324 -0.22 -11.95 -15.01
CA GLU A 324 0.43 -12.94 -15.88
C GLU A 324 0.43 -14.35 -15.26
N ALA A 325 0.77 -14.48 -13.98
CA ALA A 325 0.79 -15.76 -13.28
C ALA A 325 -0.60 -16.42 -13.18
N LEU A 326 -1.66 -15.62 -12.92
CA LEU A 326 -3.04 -16.11 -12.90
C LEU A 326 -3.50 -16.58 -14.28
N SER A 327 -3.08 -15.88 -15.34
CA SER A 327 -3.36 -16.30 -16.71
C SER A 327 -2.72 -17.66 -17.01
N ASN A 328 -1.44 -17.85 -16.65
CA ASN A 328 -0.73 -19.11 -16.92
C ASN A 328 -1.30 -20.31 -16.13
N ASN A 329 -1.72 -20.10 -14.88
CA ASN A 329 -2.31 -21.16 -14.07
C ASN A 329 -3.71 -21.58 -14.54
N ASN A 330 -4.53 -20.65 -15.05
CA ASN A 330 -5.83 -21.01 -15.62
C ASN A 330 -5.70 -21.85 -16.90
N VAL A 331 -4.63 -21.65 -17.68
CA VAL A 331 -4.34 -22.47 -18.86
C VAL A 331 -3.85 -23.87 -18.46
N ALA A 332 -3.17 -24.02 -17.32
CA ALA A 332 -2.65 -25.31 -16.85
C ALA A 332 -3.66 -26.18 -16.08
N ALA A 333 -4.76 -25.61 -15.60
CA ALA A 333 -5.76 -26.29 -14.76
C ALA A 333 -6.98 -26.85 -15.53
N LEU A 334 -7.02 -26.67 -16.85
CA LEU A 334 -8.09 -27.12 -17.76
C LEU A 334 -7.61 -28.26 -18.67
#